data_AF-A0A8X6YKF9-F1
#
_entry.id   AF-A0A8X6YKF9-F1
#
_cell.length_a   1.000
_cell.length_b   1.000
_cell.length_c   1.000
_cell.angle_alpha   90.00
_cell.angle_beta   90.00
_cell.angle_gamma   90.00
#
_symmetry.space_group_name_H-M   'P 1'
#
loop_
_entity.id
_entity.type
_entity.pdbx_description
1 polymer ?
#
loop_
_entity_poly.entity_id
_entity_poly.type
_entity_poly.pdbx_seq_one_letter_code
_entity_poly.pdbx_strand_id
1 'polypeptide(L)'
;MLSMLLIRLQDLRGSSAIMGGATVVFAVVFRQTLPIVTCGTPADQKNACLKNSYLWYHVEKFSLTTNMRSHIQGDLSAGQFANKLLQIGDGKALEDPSTGLIIMPCGQIVNSPDELLSTNTRYILTFSKTSRIRTGFLTEQFWQAEMMWLRS
;
A
#
# COMPACT_ATOMS: atom_id res chain seq x y z
N MET A 1 -6.53 0.28 16.72
CA MET A 1 -5.10 0.59 16.49
C MET A 1 -4.71 1.97 17.03
N LEU A 2 -5.22 3.08 16.48
CA LEU A 2 -4.91 4.45 16.96
C LEU A 2 -5.29 4.71 18.42
N SER A 3 -6.44 4.19 18.87
CA SER A 3 -6.90 4.31 20.26
C SER A 3 -5.95 3.62 21.24
N MET A 4 -5.38 2.47 20.86
CA MET A 4 -4.39 1.77 21.68
C MET A 4 -3.09 2.59 21.77
N LEU A 5 -2.61 3.13 20.64
CA LEU A 5 -1.42 3.99 20.62
C LEU A 5 -1.62 5.26 21.47
N LEU A 6 -2.82 5.86 21.41
CA LEU A 6 -3.19 7.00 22.23
C LEU A 6 -3.03 6.70 23.72
N ILE A 7 -3.71 5.66 24.21
CA ILE A 7 -3.71 5.29 25.63
C ILE A 7 -2.28 5.03 26.09
N ARG A 8 -1.49 4.28 25.30
CA ARG A 8 -0.09 3.99 25.64
C ARG A 8 0.78 5.23 25.75
N LEU A 9 0.64 6.19 24.84
CA LEU A 9 1.44 7.43 24.90
C LEU A 9 0.99 8.36 26.02
N GLN A 10 -0.29 8.38 26.35
CA GLN A 10 -0.79 9.14 27.51
C GLN A 10 -0.25 8.57 28.82
N ASP A 11 -0.31 7.25 28.99
CA ASP A 11 0.22 6.54 30.17
C ASP A 11 1.73 6.78 30.32
N LEU A 12 2.50 6.58 29.24
CA LEU A 12 3.96 6.74 29.24
C LEU A 12 4.41 8.17 29.54
N ARG A 13 3.62 9.17 29.13
CA ARG A 13 3.98 10.58 29.27
C ARG A 13 3.30 11.26 30.46
N GLY A 14 2.41 10.58 31.18
CA GLY A 14 1.63 11.16 32.27
C GLY A 14 0.82 12.38 31.83
N SER A 15 0.33 12.40 30.58
CA SER A 15 -0.36 13.55 29.99
C SER A 15 -1.67 13.11 29.34
N SER A 16 -2.75 13.84 29.62
CA SER A 16 -4.07 13.60 29.02
C SER A 16 -4.22 14.19 27.62
N ALA A 17 -3.21 14.92 27.12
CA ALA A 17 -3.21 15.45 25.76
C ALA A 17 -3.25 14.31 24.72
N ILE A 18 -3.67 14.61 23.48
CA ILE A 18 -3.66 13.62 22.39
C ILE A 18 -2.22 13.12 22.18
N MET A 19 -2.05 11.80 22.15
CA MET A 19 -0.75 11.12 22.10
C MET A 19 0.21 11.55 23.23
N GLY A 20 -0.32 11.90 24.40
CA GLY A 20 0.48 12.45 25.50
C GLY A 20 1.18 13.77 25.15
N GLY A 21 0.68 14.49 24.13
CA GLY A 21 1.30 15.70 23.57
C GLY A 21 2.44 15.43 22.60
N ALA A 22 2.54 14.22 22.04
CA ALA A 22 3.60 13.84 21.10
C ALA A 22 3.15 14.08 19.66
N THR A 23 4.01 14.69 18.85
CA THR A 23 3.82 14.68 17.40
C THR A 23 4.14 13.30 16.86
N VAL A 24 3.12 12.60 16.37
CA VAL A 24 3.26 11.27 15.76
C VAL A 24 3.07 11.39 14.26
N VAL A 25 4.02 10.86 13.49
CA VAL A 25 3.95 10.78 12.03
C VAL A 25 3.70 9.33 11.60
N PHE A 26 2.66 9.13 10.80
CA PHE A 26 2.37 7.86 10.15
C PHE A 26 2.78 7.95 8.68
N ALA A 27 3.63 7.02 8.25
CA ALA A 27 3.93 6.80 6.83
C ALA A 27 3.31 5.45 6.44
N VAL A 28 2.11 5.48 5.89
CA VAL A 28 1.37 4.27 5.52
C VAL A 28 0.90 4.33 4.08
N VAL A 29 0.86 3.17 3.44
CA VAL A 29 0.36 2.99 2.08
C VAL A 29 -1.03 2.36 2.20
N PHE A 30 -2.09 3.14 2.01
CA PHE A 30 -3.47 2.63 2.12
C PHE A 30 -3.84 1.55 1.10
N ARG A 31 -3.02 1.38 0.07
CA ARG A 31 -3.22 0.41 -1.01
C ARG A 31 -2.59 -0.96 -0.71
N GLN A 32 -1.91 -1.14 0.43
CA GLN A 32 -1.02 -2.28 0.66
C GLN A 32 -1.65 -3.47 1.41
N THR A 33 -2.87 -3.35 1.97
CA THR A 33 -3.82 -4.40 2.47
C THR A 33 -4.52 -3.91 3.75
N LEU A 34 -5.76 -4.35 4.00
CA LEU A 34 -6.50 -4.05 5.24
C LEU A 34 -5.80 -4.67 6.48
N PRO A 35 -6.01 -4.12 7.69
CA PRO A 35 -5.49 -4.74 8.91
C PRO A 35 -6.01 -6.17 9.07
N ILE A 36 -5.10 -7.09 9.39
CA ILE A 36 -5.47 -8.48 9.69
C ILE A 36 -6.08 -8.51 11.09
N VAL A 37 -7.31 -8.99 11.19
CA VAL A 37 -7.99 -9.28 12.47
C VAL A 37 -8.18 -10.78 12.56
N THR A 38 -7.47 -11.44 13.48
CA THR A 38 -7.56 -12.89 13.69
C THR A 38 -8.95 -13.28 14.15
N CYS A 39 -9.57 -14.25 13.47
CA CYS A 39 -10.95 -14.68 13.73
C CYS A 39 -12.01 -13.56 13.61
N GLY A 40 -11.65 -12.42 13.01
CA GLY A 40 -12.53 -11.28 12.83
C GLY A 40 -13.40 -11.41 11.57
N THR A 41 -14.53 -10.73 11.59
CA THR A 41 -15.41 -10.57 10.44
C THR A 41 -14.85 -9.49 9.48
N PRO A 42 -15.34 -9.40 8.23
CA PRO A 42 -15.01 -8.28 7.34
C PRO A 42 -15.36 -6.90 7.94
N ALA A 43 -16.40 -6.83 8.76
CA ALA A 43 -16.76 -5.61 9.49
C ALA A 43 -15.68 -5.26 10.54
N ASP A 44 -15.12 -6.26 11.23
CA ASP A 44 -14.04 -6.04 12.20
C ASP A 44 -12.76 -5.55 11.53
N GLN A 45 -12.42 -6.10 10.34
CA GLN A 45 -11.29 -5.62 9.54
C GLN A 45 -11.46 -4.15 9.13
N LYS A 46 -12.67 -3.77 8.67
CA LYS A 46 -13.00 -2.39 8.36
C LYS A 46 -12.91 -1.51 9.62
N ASN A 47 -13.43 -1.99 10.74
CA ASN A 47 -13.41 -1.25 12.01
C ASN A 47 -12.00 -1.09 12.59
N ALA A 48 -11.10 -2.02 12.31
CA ALA A 48 -9.69 -1.94 12.69
C ALA A 48 -8.90 -0.91 11.88
N CYS A 49 -9.42 -0.44 10.74
CA CYS A 49 -8.75 0.53 9.89
C CYS A 49 -8.53 1.86 10.60
N LEU A 50 -7.36 2.47 10.36
CA LEU A 50 -7.00 3.82 10.84
C LEU A 50 -8.13 4.84 10.60
N LYS A 51 -8.68 4.82 9.39
CA LYS A 51 -9.74 5.74 8.92
C LYS A 51 -11.05 5.63 9.71
N ASN A 52 -11.28 4.52 10.40
CA ASN A 52 -12.50 4.28 11.16
C ASN A 52 -12.35 4.65 12.66
N SER A 53 -11.17 5.11 13.08
CA SER A 53 -10.96 5.60 14.44
C SER A 53 -11.53 7.00 14.62
N TYR A 54 -12.15 7.30 15.76
CA TYR A 54 -12.56 8.67 16.11
C TYR A 54 -11.37 9.65 16.14
N LEU A 55 -10.14 9.16 16.37
CA LEU A 55 -8.94 9.99 16.35
C LEU A 55 -8.53 10.43 14.95
N TRP A 56 -9.10 9.81 13.91
CA TRP A 56 -8.83 10.16 12.53
C TRP A 56 -9.20 11.62 12.21
N TYR A 57 -10.14 12.22 12.93
CA TYR A 57 -10.50 13.63 12.78
C TYR A 57 -9.36 14.60 13.20
N HIS A 58 -8.44 14.14 14.03
CA HIS A 58 -7.29 14.95 14.47
C HIS A 58 -6.04 14.75 13.59
N VAL A 59 -6.12 13.85 12.61
CA VAL A 59 -5.02 13.52 11.71
C VAL A 59 -5.01 14.49 10.52
N GLU A 60 -3.92 15.23 10.39
CA GLU A 60 -3.60 16.04 9.22
C GLU A 60 -2.99 15.13 8.14
N LYS A 61 -3.45 15.29 6.90
CA LYS A 61 -3.16 14.35 5.81
C LYS A 61 -2.29 14.99 4.75
N PHE A 62 -1.22 14.30 4.37
CA PHE A 62 -0.32 14.70 3.29
C PHE A 62 -0.17 13.56 2.30
N SER A 63 -0.50 13.84 1.05
CA SER A 63 -0.33 12.89 -0.04
C SER A 63 0.98 13.17 -0.74
N LEU A 64 1.87 12.19 -0.79
CA LEU A 64 3.03 12.24 -1.69
C LEU A 64 2.56 11.82 -3.08
N THR A 65 2.46 12.77 -4.00
CA THR A 65 1.98 12.53 -5.37
C THR A 65 3.10 12.17 -6.34
N THR A 66 4.35 12.49 -5.99
CA THR A 66 5.51 12.24 -6.85
C THR A 66 6.19 10.93 -6.46
N ASN A 67 6.21 9.97 -7.38
CA ASN A 67 7.05 8.79 -7.24
C ASN A 67 8.49 9.17 -7.60
N MET A 68 9.28 9.57 -6.62
CA MET A 68 10.68 9.95 -6.89
C MET A 68 11.49 8.80 -7.49
N ARG A 69 11.16 7.53 -7.18
CA ARG A 69 11.89 6.36 -7.69
C ARG A 69 11.75 6.18 -9.20
N SER A 70 10.61 6.55 -9.80
CA SER A 70 10.47 6.53 -11.26
C SER A 70 11.36 7.55 -11.98
N HIS A 71 12.03 8.44 -11.24
CA HIS A 71 12.88 9.50 -11.78
C HIS A 71 14.38 9.25 -11.52
N ILE A 72 14.77 8.22 -10.74
CA ILE A 72 16.16 8.03 -10.28
C ILE A 72 17.07 7.40 -11.35
N GLN A 73 16.54 6.66 -12.32
CA GLN A 73 17.36 5.89 -13.27
C GLN A 73 17.25 6.31 -14.74
N GLY A 74 16.49 7.36 -15.06
CA GLY A 74 16.32 7.82 -16.45
C GLY A 74 15.61 6.82 -17.37
N ASP A 75 15.05 5.74 -16.82
CA ASP A 75 14.25 4.77 -17.57
C ASP A 75 12.90 5.37 -17.95
N LEU A 76 12.72 5.64 -19.24
CA LEU A 76 11.49 6.20 -19.80
C LEU A 76 10.26 5.30 -19.54
N SER A 77 10.46 3.99 -19.35
CA SER A 77 9.39 3.03 -19.05
C SER A 77 8.97 3.02 -17.58
N ALA A 78 9.83 3.47 -16.66
CA ALA A 78 9.56 3.46 -15.22
C ALA A 78 8.37 4.36 -14.83
N GLY A 79 8.22 5.50 -15.50
CA GLY A 79 7.06 6.38 -15.30
C GLY A 79 5.75 5.76 -15.77
N GLN A 80 5.76 5.09 -16.93
CA GLN A 80 4.60 4.37 -17.46
C GLN A 80 4.22 3.20 -16.55
N PHE A 81 5.21 2.46 -16.08
CA PHE A 81 5.04 1.36 -15.13
C PHE A 81 4.43 1.82 -13.81
N ALA A 82 4.97 2.88 -13.21
CA ALA A 82 4.44 3.46 -11.98
C ALA A 82 2.98 3.92 -12.15
N ASN A 83 2.66 4.57 -13.27
CA ASN A 83 1.28 4.97 -13.58
C ASN A 83 0.35 3.75 -13.75
N LYS A 84 0.80 2.67 -14.38
CA LYS A 84 0.02 1.45 -14.49
C LYS A 84 -0.25 0.81 -13.12
N LEU A 85 0.76 0.75 -12.24
CA LEU A 85 0.60 0.28 -10.86
C LEU A 85 -0.40 1.15 -10.07
N LEU A 86 -0.38 2.47 -10.27
CA LEU A 86 -1.37 3.37 -9.65
C LEU A 86 -2.79 3.04 -10.13
N GLN A 87 -2.99 2.85 -11.45
CA GLN A 87 -4.29 2.46 -12.00
C GLN A 87 -4.77 1.10 -11.45
N ILE A 88 -3.87 0.13 -11.26
CA ILE A 88 -4.20 -1.16 -10.63
C ILE A 88 -4.65 -0.94 -9.19
N GLY A 89 -3.89 -0.18 -8.40
CA GLY A 89 -4.23 0.13 -7.02
C GLY A 89 -5.52 0.95 -6.85
N ASP A 90 -5.94 1.69 -7.89
CA ASP A 90 -7.22 2.43 -7.94
C ASP A 90 -8.39 1.59 -8.46
N GLY A 91 -8.14 0.35 -8.91
CA GLY A 91 -9.15 -0.48 -9.56
C GLY A 91 -9.60 0.04 -10.93
N LYS A 92 -8.79 0.90 -11.57
CA LYS A 92 -9.06 1.52 -12.89
C LYS A 92 -8.30 0.87 -14.04
N ALA A 93 -7.43 -0.09 -13.74
CA ALA A 93 -6.69 -0.80 -14.78
C ALA A 93 -7.65 -1.61 -15.66
N LEU A 94 -7.55 -1.37 -16.98
CA LEU A 94 -8.28 -2.15 -17.96
C LEU A 94 -7.64 -3.53 -18.13
N GLU A 95 -8.49 -4.54 -18.12
CA GLU A 95 -8.16 -5.90 -18.52
C GLU A 95 -8.31 -6.04 -20.03
N ASP A 96 -7.42 -6.82 -20.61
CA ASP A 96 -7.56 -7.25 -21.99
C ASP A 96 -8.78 -8.20 -22.12
N PRO A 97 -9.76 -7.91 -22.99
CA PRO A 97 -10.99 -8.70 -23.09
C PRO A 97 -10.79 -10.15 -23.50
N SER A 98 -9.67 -10.48 -24.17
CA SER A 98 -9.40 -11.81 -24.70
C SER A 98 -8.68 -12.72 -23.70
N THR A 99 -7.82 -12.15 -22.87
CA THR A 99 -6.98 -12.88 -21.91
C THR A 99 -7.41 -12.69 -20.46
N GLY A 100 -8.18 -11.63 -20.15
CA GLY A 100 -8.55 -11.25 -18.78
C GLY A 100 -7.37 -10.72 -17.96
N LEU A 101 -6.24 -10.39 -18.60
CA LEU A 101 -5.01 -9.95 -17.93
C LEU A 101 -4.84 -8.43 -18.04
N ILE A 102 -4.15 -7.85 -17.04
CA ILE A 102 -3.73 -6.45 -17.08
C ILE A 102 -2.35 -6.36 -17.73
N ILE A 103 -2.29 -5.77 -18.92
CA ILE A 103 -1.03 -5.60 -19.66
C ILE A 103 -0.18 -4.52 -19.02
N MET A 104 1.05 -4.87 -18.65
CA MET A 104 2.05 -3.96 -18.10
C MET A 104 2.88 -3.32 -19.23
N PRO A 105 3.28 -2.04 -19.09
CA PRO A 105 4.08 -1.34 -20.12
C PRO A 105 5.52 -1.86 -20.22
N CYS A 106 5.97 -2.65 -19.24
CA CYS A 106 7.27 -3.31 -19.24
C CYS A 106 7.19 -4.68 -18.56
N GLY A 107 8.12 -5.57 -18.90
CA GLY A 107 8.15 -6.96 -18.43
C GLY A 107 7.58 -7.93 -19.46
N GLN A 108 7.87 -9.22 -19.28
CA GLN A 108 7.36 -10.29 -20.12
C GLN A 108 6.34 -11.13 -19.33
N ILE A 109 5.21 -11.45 -19.97
CA ILE A 109 4.26 -12.41 -19.43
C ILE A 109 4.80 -13.80 -19.77
N VAL A 110 4.99 -14.62 -18.75
CA VAL A 110 5.45 -16.01 -18.88
C VAL A 110 4.33 -16.94 -18.44
N ASN A 111 4.18 -18.05 -19.17
CA ASN A 111 3.06 -18.97 -18.98
C ASN A 111 3.43 -20.16 -18.08
N SER A 112 4.72 -20.34 -17.77
CA SER A 112 5.18 -21.38 -16.87
C SER A 112 6.28 -20.89 -15.92
N PRO A 113 6.42 -21.53 -14.74
CA PRO A 113 7.56 -21.29 -13.85
C PRO A 113 8.91 -21.57 -14.51
N ASP A 114 8.98 -22.55 -15.42
CA ASP A 114 10.23 -22.89 -16.13
C ASP A 114 10.65 -21.80 -17.13
N GLU A 115 9.68 -21.20 -17.82
CA GLU A 115 9.90 -20.03 -18.68
C GLU A 115 10.34 -18.81 -17.85
N LEU A 116 9.78 -18.64 -16.65
CA LEU A 116 10.22 -17.61 -15.71
C LEU A 116 11.67 -17.81 -15.24
N LEU A 117 12.07 -19.03 -14.91
CA LEU A 117 13.43 -19.35 -14.43
C LEU A 117 14.50 -19.19 -15.52
N SER A 118 14.13 -19.43 -16.77
CA SER A 118 15.03 -19.25 -17.93
C SER A 118 15.16 -17.79 -18.35
N THR A 119 14.18 -16.95 -18.03
CA THR A 119 14.23 -15.52 -18.29
C THR A 119 14.96 -14.85 -17.12
N ASN A 120 16.13 -14.25 -17.36
CA ASN A 120 16.90 -13.54 -16.32
C ASN A 120 16.24 -12.18 -15.95
N THR A 121 14.95 -12.21 -15.62
CA THR A 121 14.12 -11.04 -15.31
C THR A 121 14.27 -10.67 -13.83
N ARG A 122 14.62 -9.40 -13.59
CA ARG A 122 14.83 -8.85 -12.24
C ARG A 122 13.55 -8.56 -11.46
N TYR A 123 12.37 -8.70 -12.05
CA TYR A 123 11.09 -8.32 -11.44
C TYR A 123 9.97 -9.29 -11.83
N ILE A 124 9.24 -9.79 -10.82
CA ILE A 124 8.08 -10.69 -10.97
C ILE A 124 6.85 -9.94 -10.45
N LEU A 125 5.81 -9.85 -11.27
CA LEU A 125 4.51 -9.30 -10.88
C LEU A 125 3.40 -10.21 -11.39
N THR A 126 2.67 -10.83 -10.48
CA THR A 126 1.48 -11.63 -10.79
C THR A 126 0.28 -10.98 -10.11
N PHE A 127 -0.71 -10.52 -10.89
CA PHE A 127 -1.98 -10.01 -10.37
C PHE A 127 -3.10 -10.98 -10.74
N SER A 128 -3.85 -11.44 -9.74
CA SER A 128 -5.11 -12.17 -9.93
C SER A 128 -6.21 -11.46 -9.18
N LYS A 129 -7.37 -11.27 -9.83
CA LYS A 129 -8.54 -10.62 -9.25
C LYS A 129 -9.33 -11.55 -8.31
N THR A 130 -9.01 -12.85 -8.27
CA THR A 130 -9.72 -13.82 -7.44
C THR A 130 -9.11 -13.91 -6.05
N SER A 131 -10.01 -13.81 -5.06
CA SER A 131 -9.79 -13.74 -3.63
C SER A 131 -8.95 -14.89 -3.08
N ARG A 132 -7.61 -14.76 -3.14
CA ARG A 132 -6.59 -15.39 -2.27
C ARG A 132 -5.23 -15.14 -2.91
N ILE A 133 -4.62 -14.02 -2.57
CA ILE A 133 -3.21 -13.78 -2.89
C ILE A 133 -2.39 -14.72 -1.98
N ARG A 134 -1.74 -15.73 -2.57
CA ARG A 134 -0.53 -16.35 -2.00
C ARG A 134 0.67 -15.65 -2.60
N THR A 135 1.61 -15.32 -1.72
CA THR A 135 2.78 -14.47 -1.88
C THR A 135 3.63 -14.73 -3.13
N GLY A 136 4.16 -13.64 -3.71
CA GLY A 136 5.36 -13.60 -4.54
C GLY A 136 6.05 -12.25 -4.34
N PHE A 137 7.35 -12.25 -4.04
CA PHE A 137 8.10 -11.10 -3.54
C PHE A 137 8.11 -9.91 -4.50
N LEU A 138 7.51 -8.79 -4.08
CA LEU A 138 7.96 -7.47 -4.50
C LEU A 138 9.02 -7.03 -3.51
N THR A 139 10.28 -7.01 -3.92
CA THR A 139 11.34 -6.36 -3.16
C THR A 139 11.03 -4.86 -3.06
N GLU A 140 10.41 -4.43 -1.96
CA GLU A 140 10.47 -3.11 -1.26
C GLU A 140 10.51 -1.78 -2.06
N GLN A 141 10.30 -1.76 -3.38
CA GLN A 141 10.79 -0.65 -4.20
C GLN A 141 9.74 0.18 -4.97
N PHE A 142 8.45 -0.11 -4.93
CA PHE A 142 7.47 0.70 -5.67
C PHE A 142 6.15 0.94 -4.93
N TRP A 143 6.13 1.87 -3.96
CA TRP A 143 4.87 2.32 -3.35
C TRP A 143 4.89 3.82 -3.01
N GLN A 144 3.79 4.53 -3.33
CA GLN A 144 3.56 5.88 -2.85
C GLN A 144 3.03 5.86 -1.42
N ALA A 145 3.66 6.63 -0.54
CA ALA A 145 3.28 6.74 0.86
C ALA A 145 2.37 7.95 1.08
N GLU A 146 1.33 7.79 1.90
CA GLU A 146 0.67 8.93 2.53
C GLU A 146 1.38 9.19 3.86
N MET A 147 1.84 10.42 4.06
CA MET A 147 2.36 10.87 5.34
C MET A 147 1.26 11.62 6.08
N MET A 148 1.15 11.40 7.38
CA MET A 148 0.11 12.03 8.17
C MET A 148 0.61 12.29 9.58
N TRP A 149 0.13 13.36 10.23
CA TRP A 149 0.48 13.65 11.61
C TRP A 149 -0.72 14.07 12.46
N LEU A 150 -0.57 13.95 13.77
CA LEU A 150 -1.56 14.46 14.73
C LEU A 150 -1.18 15.87 15.21
N ARG A 151 -2.16 16.79 15.21
CA ARG A 151 -1.98 18.09 15.88
C ARG A 151 -2.10 17.91 17.39
N SER A 152 -1.18 18.54 18.11
CA SER A 152 -1.16 18.68 19.58
C SER A 152 -2.21 19.68 20.05
#